data_AF-A0A6I3BRQ2-F1
#
_entry.id   AF-A0A6I3BRQ2-F1
#
_cell.length_a   1.000
_cell.length_b   1.000
_cell.length_c   1.000
_cell.angle_alpha   90.00
_cell.angle_beta   90.00
_cell.angle_gamma   90.00
#
_symmetry.space_group_name_H-M   'P 1'
#
loop_
_entity.id
_entity.type
_entity.pdbx_description
1 polymer ?
#
loop_
_entity_poly.entity_id
_entity_poly.type
_entity_poly.pdbx_seq_one_letter_code
_entity_poly.pdbx_strand_id
1 'polypeptide(L)'
;MRVFIGTVDIAGYQSSLAEGFHELGVDVVRVAYVRHPFGYSDPDQPGMVFRLIRFTARKRGAAAERRRVTRHAWHIAQLPLRALLLAWVAVRCDAVLLGYGSRIFSRYDLPLLRAVGKPVVCSFHGSDSRPPYVDGFLSRPDSTPVHIRRATKRTIRRIRWHERFATAIVSHAPSSQLHRRPFVPSFVMGSPT
;
A
#
# COMPACT_ATOMS: atom_id res chain seq x y z
N MET A 1 19.83 1.03 -9.29
CA MET A 1 18.89 0.58 -8.23
C MET A 1 17.49 0.67 -8.76
N ARG A 2 16.67 -0.38 -8.57
CA ARG A 2 15.26 -0.42 -8.99
C ARG A 2 14.34 -0.53 -7.78
N VAL A 3 13.41 0.42 -7.63
CA VAL A 3 12.48 0.50 -6.50
C VAL A 3 11.06 0.24 -6.97
N PHE A 4 10.37 -0.70 -6.33
CA PHE A 4 8.94 -0.88 -6.52
C PHE A 4 8.18 0.07 -5.60
N ILE A 5 7.27 0.88 -6.14
CA ILE A 5 6.32 1.67 -5.35
C ILE A 5 4.95 1.00 -5.39
N GLY A 6 4.31 0.97 -4.23
CA GLY A 6 3.05 0.31 -3.96
C GLY A 6 1.92 0.56 -4.97
N THR A 7 0.88 -0.28 -4.89
CA THR A 7 -0.16 -0.37 -5.91
C THR A 7 -1.28 0.66 -5.79
N VAL A 8 -1.21 1.52 -4.78
CA VAL A 8 -2.22 2.51 -4.43
C VAL A 8 -1.51 3.85 -4.31
N ASP A 9 -2.06 4.84 -5.01
CA ASP A 9 -1.65 6.23 -4.89
C ASP A 9 -2.61 6.95 -3.93
N ILE A 10 -2.04 7.66 -2.96
CA ILE A 10 -2.78 8.42 -1.95
C ILE A 10 -2.44 9.88 -2.17
N ALA A 11 -3.40 10.62 -2.72
CA ALA A 11 -3.28 12.06 -2.96
C ALA A 11 -2.04 12.47 -3.79
N GLY A 12 -1.58 11.61 -4.70
CA GLY A 12 -0.43 11.88 -5.57
C GLY A 12 0.92 11.57 -4.92
N TYR A 13 0.96 11.19 -3.64
CA TYR A 13 2.20 10.96 -2.89
C TYR A 13 3.13 9.96 -3.59
N GLN A 14 2.57 8.85 -4.12
CA GLN A 14 3.36 7.84 -4.81
C GLN A 14 3.79 8.29 -6.20
N SER A 15 3.07 9.22 -6.83
CA SER A 15 3.46 9.83 -8.10
C SER A 15 4.62 10.78 -7.92
N SER A 16 4.46 11.79 -7.05
CA SER A 16 5.52 12.77 -6.78
C SER A 16 6.78 12.12 -6.22
N LEU A 17 6.64 11.05 -5.41
CA LEU A 17 7.79 10.29 -4.94
C LEU A 17 8.53 9.56 -6.07
N ALA A 18 7.82 9.04 -7.06
CA ALA A 18 8.43 8.40 -8.21
C ALA A 18 9.18 9.40 -9.08
N GLU A 19 8.60 10.58 -9.29
CA GLU A 19 9.22 11.69 -10.01
C GLU A 19 10.54 12.11 -9.32
N GLY A 20 10.50 12.34 -8.00
CA GLY A 20 11.72 12.63 -7.24
C GLY A 20 12.78 11.52 -7.29
N PHE A 21 12.38 10.24 -7.31
CA PHE A 21 13.33 9.15 -7.52
C PHE A 21 13.93 9.15 -8.93
N HIS A 22 13.14 9.45 -9.96
CA HIS A 22 13.64 9.56 -11.32
C HIS A 22 14.62 10.72 -11.48
N GLU A 23 14.37 11.87 -10.85
CA GLU A 23 15.31 12.99 -10.80
C GLU A 23 16.65 12.61 -10.14
N LEU A 24 16.60 11.71 -9.14
CA LEU A 24 17.79 11.14 -8.50
C LEU A 24 18.43 9.99 -9.30
N GLY A 25 17.97 9.71 -10.52
CA GLY A 25 18.49 8.63 -11.38
C GLY A 25 18.14 7.22 -10.88
N VAL A 26 17.15 7.08 -9.99
CA VAL A 26 16.66 5.80 -9.50
C VAL A 26 15.54 5.30 -10.41
N ASP A 27 15.63 4.03 -10.81
CA ASP A 27 14.59 3.41 -11.62
C ASP A 27 13.41 2.99 -10.74
N VAL A 28 12.20 3.42 -11.09
CA VAL A 28 10.99 3.20 -10.31
C VAL A 28 10.01 2.34 -11.10
N VAL A 29 9.45 1.33 -10.44
CA VAL A 29 8.36 0.53 -10.99
C VAL A 29 7.09 0.82 -10.23
N ARG A 30 6.09 1.35 -10.92
CA ARG A 30 4.76 1.62 -10.37
C ARG A 30 3.72 0.72 -11.01
N VAL A 31 2.81 0.16 -10.20
CA VAL A 31 1.76 -0.73 -10.72
C VAL A 31 0.43 -0.42 -10.04
N ALA A 32 -0.47 0.28 -10.72
CA ALA A 32 -1.83 0.46 -10.23
C ALA A 32 -2.80 -0.59 -10.82
N TYR A 33 -3.62 -1.20 -9.98
CA TYR A 33 -4.68 -2.12 -10.44
C TYR A 33 -5.86 -1.41 -11.07
N VAL A 34 -6.15 -0.20 -10.60
CA VAL A 34 -7.25 0.63 -11.05
C VAL A 34 -6.67 2.02 -11.28
N ARG A 35 -7.12 2.71 -12.33
CA ARG A 35 -6.78 4.13 -12.49
C ARG A 35 -7.32 4.89 -11.30
N HIS A 36 -6.52 5.80 -10.76
CA HIS A 36 -6.99 6.67 -9.71
C HIS A 36 -8.10 7.58 -10.27
N PRO A 37 -9.24 7.75 -9.57
CA PRO A 37 -10.36 8.54 -10.08
C PRO A 37 -10.00 10.01 -10.32
N PHE A 38 -8.96 10.50 -9.64
CA PHE A 38 -8.46 11.88 -9.74
C PHE A 38 -7.33 12.07 -10.76
N GLY A 39 -7.00 11.05 -11.56
CA GLY A 39 -6.10 11.21 -12.70
C GLY A 39 -4.61 11.39 -12.38
N TYR A 40 -4.14 11.02 -11.18
CA TYR A 40 -2.71 10.98 -10.87
C TYR A 40 -1.95 10.11 -11.89
N SER A 41 -0.72 10.55 -12.22
CA SER A 41 0.14 10.05 -13.31
C SER A 41 0.00 8.53 -13.51
N ASP A 42 -0.29 8.12 -14.76
CA ASP A 42 -0.49 6.71 -15.10
C ASP A 42 0.79 5.92 -14.75
N PRO A 43 0.70 4.77 -14.07
CA PRO A 43 1.88 4.00 -13.69
C PRO A 43 2.67 3.52 -14.90
N ASP A 44 3.99 3.41 -14.77
CA ASP A 44 4.85 2.79 -15.77
C ASP A 44 4.40 1.35 -16.05
N GLN A 45 4.27 0.99 -17.33
CA GLN A 45 3.65 -0.28 -17.75
C GLN A 45 4.68 -1.22 -18.39
N PRO A 46 5.49 -1.95 -17.60
CA PRO A 46 6.45 -2.89 -18.17
C PRO A 46 5.80 -4.21 -18.62
N GLY A 47 4.97 -4.19 -19.67
CA GLY A 47 4.61 -5.39 -20.44
C GLY A 47 3.22 -6.00 -20.23
N MET A 48 2.99 -7.16 -20.87
CA MET A 48 1.66 -7.77 -21.06
C MET A 48 0.99 -8.24 -19.75
N VAL A 49 1.77 -8.71 -18.77
CA VAL A 49 1.27 -9.17 -17.47
C VAL A 49 0.56 -8.04 -16.73
N PHE A 50 1.12 -6.82 -16.75
CA PHE A 50 0.54 -5.66 -16.08
C PHE A 50 -0.77 -5.23 -16.72
N ARG A 51 -0.84 -5.30 -18.06
CA ARG A 51 -2.09 -5.07 -18.81
C ARG A 51 -3.17 -6.09 -18.43
N LEU A 52 -2.80 -7.37 -18.29
CA LEU A 52 -3.72 -8.44 -17.90
C LEU A 52 -4.22 -8.30 -16.46
N ILE A 53 -3.33 -7.92 -15.53
CA ILE A 53 -3.69 -7.60 -14.14
C ILE A 53 -4.70 -6.46 -14.08
N ARG A 54 -4.48 -5.39 -14.85
CA ARG A 54 -5.39 -4.23 -14.89
C ARG A 54 -6.72 -4.59 -15.55
N PHE A 55 -6.69 -5.39 -16.62
CA PHE A 55 -7.89 -5.87 -17.29
C PHE A 55 -8.78 -6.69 -16.34
N THR A 56 -8.19 -7.68 -15.66
CA THR A 56 -8.91 -8.52 -14.69
C THR A 56 -9.42 -7.71 -13.50
N ALA A 57 -8.63 -6.74 -13.00
CA ALA A 57 -9.06 -5.82 -11.94
C ALA A 57 -10.27 -4.97 -12.35
N ARG A 58 -10.30 -4.45 -13.58
CA ARG A 58 -11.43 -3.70 -14.15
C ARG A 58 -12.67 -4.57 -14.30
N LYS A 59 -12.52 -5.78 -14.84
CA LYS A 59 -13.64 -6.74 -14.99
C LYS A 59 -14.21 -7.14 -13.63
N ARG A 60 -13.36 -7.30 -12.59
CA ARG A 60 -13.80 -7.52 -11.21
C ARG A 60 -14.61 -6.35 -10.66
N GLY A 61 -14.19 -5.11 -10.92
CA GLY A 61 -14.92 -3.89 -10.54
C GLY A 61 -16.30 -3.83 -11.19
N ALA A 62 -16.36 -3.97 -12.51
CA ALA A 62 -17.63 -3.99 -13.26
C ALA A 62 -18.53 -5.20 -12.90
N ALA A 63 -17.95 -6.36 -12.58
CA ALA A 63 -18.70 -7.53 -12.14
C ALA A 63 -19.29 -7.39 -10.73
N ALA A 64 -18.69 -6.55 -9.88
CA ALA A 64 -19.17 -6.30 -8.52
C ALA A 64 -20.58 -5.67 -8.51
N GLU A 65 -20.96 -4.97 -9.58
CA GLU A 65 -22.28 -4.37 -9.76
C GLU A 65 -23.34 -5.38 -10.23
N ARG A 66 -22.95 -6.52 -10.82
CA ARG A 66 -23.89 -7.47 -11.44
C ARG A 66 -24.17 -8.73 -10.62
N ARG A 67 -23.15 -9.50 -10.19
CA ARG A 67 -23.35 -10.79 -9.45
C ARG A 67 -22.15 -11.15 -8.56
N ARG A 68 -22.41 -11.68 -7.36
CA ARG A 68 -21.34 -12.10 -6.40
C ARG A 68 -20.45 -13.23 -6.94
N VAL A 69 -21.02 -14.16 -7.70
CA VAL A 69 -20.29 -15.33 -8.25
C VAL A 69 -19.22 -14.88 -9.26
N THR A 70 -19.57 -13.98 -10.18
CA THR A 70 -18.63 -13.46 -11.18
C THR A 70 -17.51 -12.66 -10.52
N ARG A 71 -17.82 -11.89 -9.46
CA ARG A 71 -16.80 -11.23 -8.63
C ARG A 71 -15.82 -12.22 -8.01
N HIS A 72 -16.30 -13.36 -7.49
CA HIS A 72 -15.44 -14.39 -6.92
C HIS A 72 -14.57 -15.08 -7.98
N ALA A 73 -15.13 -15.41 -9.16
CA ALA A 73 -14.37 -15.98 -10.26
C ALA A 73 -13.22 -15.05 -10.70
N TRP A 74 -13.49 -13.76 -10.88
CA TRP A 74 -12.45 -12.77 -11.21
C TRP A 74 -11.43 -12.58 -10.09
N HIS A 75 -11.85 -12.69 -8.82
CA HIS A 75 -10.91 -12.65 -7.71
C HIS A 75 -9.94 -13.83 -7.74
N ILE A 76 -10.44 -15.06 -7.96
CA ILE A 76 -9.61 -16.27 -8.05
C ILE A 76 -8.67 -16.17 -9.25
N ALA A 77 -9.16 -15.74 -10.41
CA ALA A 77 -8.35 -15.54 -11.62
C ALA A 77 -7.23 -14.51 -11.43
N GLN A 78 -7.41 -13.53 -10.53
CA GLN A 78 -6.42 -12.50 -10.24
C GLN A 78 -5.30 -12.98 -9.30
N LEU A 79 -5.54 -14.00 -8.47
CA LEU A 79 -4.55 -14.53 -7.52
C LEU A 79 -3.23 -14.97 -8.19
N PRO A 80 -3.22 -15.80 -9.25
CA PRO A 80 -1.96 -16.23 -9.88
C PRO A 80 -1.20 -15.04 -10.50
N LEU A 81 -1.91 -14.08 -11.10
CA LEU A 81 -1.28 -12.89 -11.68
C LEU A 81 -0.61 -12.02 -10.61
N ARG A 82 -1.25 -11.89 -9.45
CA ARG A 82 -0.71 -11.14 -8.31
C ARG A 82 0.47 -11.87 -7.66
N ALA A 83 0.42 -13.19 -7.59
CA ALA A 83 1.55 -14.00 -7.12
C ALA A 83 2.75 -13.86 -8.06
N LEU A 84 2.51 -13.91 -9.38
CA LEU A 84 3.55 -13.68 -10.39
C LEU A 84 4.13 -12.28 -10.31
N LEU A 85 3.30 -11.26 -10.07
CA LEU A 85 3.77 -9.89 -9.84
C LEU A 85 4.65 -9.81 -8.58
N LEU A 86 4.25 -10.44 -7.47
CA LEU A 86 5.05 -10.46 -6.26
C LEU A 86 6.41 -11.15 -6.48
N ALA A 87 6.42 -12.30 -7.18
CA ALA A 87 7.64 -12.99 -7.54
C ALA A 87 8.54 -12.13 -8.44
N TRP A 88 7.95 -11.46 -9.43
CA TRP A 88 8.69 -10.55 -10.31
C TRP A 88 9.30 -9.38 -9.53
N VAL A 89 8.55 -8.76 -8.61
CA VAL A 89 9.05 -7.68 -7.73
C VAL A 89 10.18 -8.21 -6.84
N ALA A 90 10.01 -9.39 -6.25
CA ALA A 90 11.01 -10.03 -5.40
C ALA A 90 12.30 -10.42 -6.15
N VAL A 91 12.26 -10.61 -7.47
CA VAL A 91 13.47 -10.93 -8.26
C VAL A 91 14.10 -9.67 -8.87
N ARG A 92 13.28 -8.74 -9.40
CA ARG A 92 13.74 -7.63 -10.24
C ARG A 92 13.95 -6.32 -9.50
N CYS A 93 13.37 -6.14 -8.32
CA CYS A 93 13.49 -4.88 -7.57
C CYS A 93 14.47 -5.05 -6.42
N ASP A 94 15.24 -4.00 -6.15
CA ASP A 94 16.21 -3.93 -5.06
C ASP A 94 15.53 -3.55 -3.76
N ALA A 95 14.52 -2.67 -3.82
CA ALA A 95 13.73 -2.24 -2.67
C ALA A 95 12.23 -2.12 -2.99
N VAL A 96 11.40 -2.20 -1.96
CA VAL A 96 9.94 -2.13 -2.08
C VAL A 96 9.40 -1.08 -1.11
N LEU A 97 8.69 -0.07 -1.63
CA LEU A 97 8.00 0.94 -0.85
C LEU A 97 6.50 0.69 -0.89
N LEU A 98 5.88 0.46 0.27
CA LEU A 98 4.46 0.19 0.40
C LEU A 98 3.78 1.29 1.22
N GLY A 99 2.85 1.99 0.58
CA GLY A 99 1.95 2.93 1.25
C GLY A 99 0.70 2.26 1.84
N TYR A 100 -0.17 3.06 2.45
CA TYR A 100 -1.42 2.56 3.01
C TYR A 100 -2.31 1.88 1.95
N GLY A 101 -2.88 0.74 2.33
CA GLY A 101 -3.76 -0.05 1.44
C GLY A 101 -3.04 -0.77 0.29
N SER A 102 -1.75 -0.49 0.07
CA SER A 102 -0.95 -1.16 -0.96
C SER A 102 -0.77 -2.64 -0.63
N ARG A 103 -1.14 -3.50 -1.59
CA ARG A 103 -0.95 -4.95 -1.50
C ARG A 103 -0.70 -5.49 -2.90
N ILE A 104 0.43 -6.15 -3.09
CA ILE A 104 0.78 -6.84 -4.33
C ILE A 104 -0.02 -8.15 -4.44
N PHE A 105 -0.02 -9.00 -3.43
CA PHE A 105 -0.73 -10.27 -3.48
C PHE A 105 -1.78 -10.38 -2.36
N SER A 106 -1.35 -10.25 -1.12
CA SER A 106 -2.21 -10.44 0.05
C SER A 106 -1.62 -9.81 1.31
N ARG A 107 -2.14 -10.19 2.48
CA ARG A 107 -1.53 -9.82 3.77
C ARG A 107 -0.12 -10.40 3.98
N TYR A 108 0.26 -11.39 3.17
CA TYR A 108 1.53 -12.11 3.27
C TYR A 108 2.66 -11.45 2.47
N ASP A 109 2.41 -10.33 1.79
CA ASP A 109 3.43 -9.64 0.99
C ASP A 109 4.66 -9.28 1.85
N LEU A 110 4.45 -8.71 3.03
CA LEU A 110 5.56 -8.30 3.91
C LEU A 110 6.38 -9.49 4.43
N PRO A 111 5.78 -10.57 5.00
CA PRO A 111 6.54 -11.76 5.37
C PRO A 111 7.32 -12.37 4.19
N LEU A 112 6.71 -12.47 3.01
CA LEU A 112 7.34 -13.10 1.84
C LEU A 112 8.54 -12.27 1.36
N LEU A 113 8.39 -10.96 1.23
CA LEU A 113 9.48 -10.08 0.83
C LEU A 113 10.62 -10.10 1.87
N ARG A 114 10.29 -10.13 3.16
CA ARG A 114 11.30 -10.27 4.22
C ARG A 114 12.01 -11.62 4.17
N ALA A 115 11.29 -12.72 3.90
CA ALA A 115 11.88 -14.05 3.79
C ALA A 115 12.90 -14.15 2.66
N VAL A 116 12.69 -13.39 1.57
CA VAL A 116 13.64 -13.26 0.44
C VAL A 116 14.72 -12.20 0.72
N GLY A 117 14.73 -11.58 1.90
CA GLY A 117 15.71 -10.56 2.29
C GLY A 117 15.53 -9.20 1.60
N LYS A 118 14.35 -8.94 1.00
CA LYS A 118 14.11 -7.66 0.32
C LYS A 118 13.85 -6.54 1.30
N PRO A 119 14.54 -5.39 1.18
CA PRO A 119 14.27 -4.24 2.02
C PRO A 119 12.89 -3.67 1.69
N VAL A 120 12.04 -3.58 2.71
CA VAL A 120 10.68 -3.04 2.60
C VAL A 120 10.54 -1.79 3.45
N VAL A 121 10.17 -0.68 2.83
CA VAL A 121 9.83 0.58 3.49
C VAL A 121 8.31 0.72 3.51
N CYS A 122 7.73 0.88 4.70
CA CYS A 122 6.30 1.16 4.84
C CYS A 122 6.05 2.63 5.14
N SER A 123 5.27 3.32 4.31
CA SER A 123 4.90 4.72 4.51
C SER A 123 3.48 4.86 5.04
N PHE A 124 3.34 5.52 6.18
CA PHE A 124 2.07 5.83 6.84
C PHE A 124 1.66 7.28 6.60
N HIS A 125 0.38 7.48 6.26
CA HIS A 125 -0.17 8.77 5.79
C HIS A 125 -1.15 9.38 6.80
N GLY A 126 -1.18 8.89 8.03
CA GLY A 126 -1.97 9.44 9.13
C GLY A 126 -3.21 8.63 9.45
N SER A 127 -4.17 8.51 8.53
CA SER A 127 -5.42 7.75 8.78
C SER A 127 -5.21 6.26 9.09
N ASP A 128 -4.03 5.76 8.78
CA ASP A 128 -3.62 4.38 8.92
C ASP A 128 -2.89 4.06 10.22
N SER A 129 -2.21 5.04 10.81
CA SER A 129 -1.54 4.95 12.10
C SER A 129 -2.27 5.66 13.24
N ARG A 130 -3.12 6.65 12.93
CA ARG A 130 -3.74 7.50 13.95
C ARG A 130 -4.60 6.70 14.92
N PRO A 131 -4.55 7.03 16.22
CA PRO A 131 -5.45 6.42 17.18
C PRO A 131 -6.91 6.70 16.82
N PRO A 132 -7.79 5.67 16.83
CA PRO A 132 -9.20 5.86 16.49
C PRO A 132 -9.96 6.86 17.37
N TYR A 133 -9.48 7.15 18.59
CA TYR A 133 -10.09 8.15 19.48
C TYR A 133 -9.79 9.61 19.08
N VAL A 134 -8.76 9.86 18.26
CA VAL A 134 -8.52 11.18 17.63
C VAL A 134 -9.01 11.21 16.17
N ASP A 135 -9.63 10.11 15.73
CA ASP A 135 -10.09 9.96 14.37
C ASP A 135 -11.51 10.49 14.23
N GLY A 136 -11.71 11.69 13.66
CA GLY A 136 -13.04 12.27 13.47
C GLY A 136 -14.02 11.45 12.61
N PHE A 137 -13.54 10.47 11.83
CA PHE A 137 -14.41 9.54 11.11
C PHE A 137 -14.90 8.39 12.03
N LEU A 138 -14.05 7.92 12.95
CA LEU A 138 -14.35 6.81 13.86
C LEU A 138 -14.84 7.24 15.24
N SER A 139 -14.55 8.47 15.67
CA SER A 139 -14.93 9.10 16.94
C SER A 139 -16.04 10.12 16.72
N ARG A 140 -17.17 9.64 16.22
CA ARG A 140 -18.38 10.43 16.09
C ARG A 140 -19.14 10.47 17.43
N PRO A 141 -20.05 11.43 17.66
CA PRO A 141 -20.80 11.53 18.92
C PRO A 141 -21.57 10.27 19.33
N ASP A 142 -21.99 9.45 18.35
CA ASP A 142 -22.66 8.16 18.51
C ASP A 142 -21.71 6.97 18.75
N SER A 143 -20.40 7.20 18.72
CA SER A 143 -19.40 6.14 18.84
C SER A 143 -19.23 5.70 20.28
N THR A 144 -19.51 4.42 20.53
CA THR A 144 -19.35 3.86 21.88
C THR A 144 -17.86 3.65 22.24
N PRO A 145 -17.47 3.77 23.53
CA PRO A 145 -16.11 3.46 23.98
C PRO A 145 -15.66 2.04 23.58
N VAL A 146 -16.60 1.08 23.55
CA VAL A 146 -16.34 -0.30 23.10
C VAL A 146 -15.95 -0.35 21.63
N HIS A 147 -16.62 0.43 20.77
CA HIS A 147 -16.29 0.55 19.36
C HIS A 147 -14.87 1.10 19.17
N ILE A 148 -14.57 2.24 19.83
CA ILE A 148 -13.25 2.90 19.76
C ILE A 148 -12.14 1.97 20.24
N ARG A 149 -12.35 1.26 21.35
CA ARG A 149 -11.39 0.28 21.86
C ARG A 149 -11.14 -0.85 20.87
N ARG A 150 -12.19 -1.38 20.23
CA ARG A 150 -12.08 -2.44 19.21
C ARG A 150 -11.34 -1.94 17.97
N ALA A 151 -11.66 -0.73 17.49
CA ALA A 151 -10.97 -0.09 16.37
C ALA A 151 -9.48 0.13 16.71
N THR A 152 -9.18 0.63 17.90
CA THR A 152 -7.81 0.87 18.37
C THR A 152 -7.00 -0.42 18.38
N LYS A 153 -7.56 -1.51 18.92
CA LYS A 153 -6.92 -2.83 18.88
C LYS A 153 -6.65 -3.31 17.45
N ARG A 154 -7.54 -3.04 16.49
CA ARG A 154 -7.33 -3.40 15.08
C ARG A 154 -6.19 -2.57 14.46
N THR A 155 -6.16 -1.27 14.70
CA THR A 155 -5.09 -0.37 14.25
C THR A 155 -3.74 -0.82 14.82
N ILE A 156 -3.65 -1.07 16.13
CA ILE A 156 -2.41 -1.59 16.76
C ILE A 156 -1.95 -2.90 16.12
N ARG A 157 -2.86 -3.86 15.89
CA ARG A 157 -2.49 -5.13 15.25
C ARG A 157 -1.96 -4.92 13.84
N ARG A 158 -2.55 -3.99 13.07
CA ARG A 158 -2.09 -3.64 11.73
C ARG A 158 -0.71 -2.97 11.79
N ILE A 159 -0.51 -1.98 12.64
CA ILE A 159 0.79 -1.31 12.80
C ILE A 159 1.87 -2.32 13.18
N ARG A 160 1.62 -3.14 14.20
CA ARG A 160 2.58 -4.18 14.65
C ARG A 160 2.92 -5.19 13.57
N TRP A 161 1.96 -5.52 12.70
CA TRP A 161 2.23 -6.38 11.55
C TRP A 161 3.26 -5.73 10.61
N HIS A 162 3.10 -4.45 10.29
CA HIS A 162 4.06 -3.72 9.45
C HIS A 162 5.39 -3.54 10.18
N GLU A 163 5.39 -3.16 11.46
CA GLU A 163 6.59 -3.05 12.29
C GLU A 163 7.37 -4.36 12.38
N ARG A 164 6.69 -5.50 12.40
CA ARG A 164 7.36 -6.79 12.48
C ARG A 164 8.13 -7.11 11.21
N PHE A 165 7.62 -6.74 10.04
CA PHE A 165 8.16 -7.22 8.76
C PHE A 165 8.90 -6.16 7.95
N ALA A 166 8.53 -4.88 8.05
CA ALA A 166 9.20 -3.79 7.36
C ALA A 166 10.64 -3.60 7.85
N THR A 167 11.52 -3.24 6.94
CA THR A 167 12.89 -2.84 7.23
C THR A 167 12.89 -1.48 7.90
N ALA A 168 12.20 -0.51 7.29
CA ALA A 168 12.04 0.84 7.80
C ALA A 168 10.57 1.30 7.72
N ILE A 169 10.23 2.25 8.56
CA ILE A 169 8.89 2.85 8.62
C ILE A 169 9.06 4.35 8.46
N VAL A 170 8.27 4.91 7.55
CA VAL A 170 8.10 6.34 7.40
C VAL A 170 6.73 6.69 7.95
N SER A 171 6.65 7.65 8.86
CA SER A 171 5.38 8.06 9.43
C SER A 171 5.41 9.50 9.91
N HIS A 172 4.22 10.07 10.04
CA HIS A 172 4.00 11.41 10.56
C HIS A 172 3.90 11.36 12.10
N ALA A 173 4.77 12.09 12.81
CA ALA A 173 4.88 11.98 14.28
C ALA A 173 3.55 12.24 15.02
N PRO A 174 2.76 13.29 14.68
CA PRO A 174 1.45 13.53 15.30
C PRO A 174 0.39 12.42 15.14
N SER A 175 0.58 11.46 14.23
CA SER A 175 -0.33 10.32 14.05
C SER A 175 0.29 8.98 14.48
N SER A 176 1.50 9.00 15.04
CA SER A 176 2.30 7.79 15.29
C SER A 176 2.28 7.30 16.74
N GLN A 177 1.31 7.73 17.56
CA GLN A 177 1.23 7.40 18.99
C GLN A 177 1.13 5.90 19.28
N LEU A 178 0.71 5.10 18.29
CA LEU A 178 0.55 3.65 18.41
C LEU A 178 1.76 2.83 17.93
N HIS A 179 2.78 3.48 17.37
CA HIS A 179 4.02 2.82 16.96
C HIS A 179 4.89 2.47 18.18
N ARG A 180 5.63 1.38 18.06
CA ARG A 180 6.60 0.90 19.07
C ARG A 180 8.01 0.83 18.53
N ARG A 181 8.19 0.67 17.21
CA ARG A 181 9.50 0.77 16.58
C ARG A 181 9.82 2.23 16.26
N PRO A 182 11.10 2.62 16.30
CA PRO A 182 11.55 3.86 15.70
C PRO A 182 11.08 3.95 14.24
N PHE A 183 10.66 5.14 13.84
CA PHE A 183 10.27 5.46 12.48
C PHE A 183 10.99 6.73 12.03
N VAL A 184 11.13 6.89 10.72
CA VAL A 184 11.66 8.10 10.11
C VAL A 184 10.51 9.12 10.03
N PRO A 185 10.63 10.29 10.66
CA PRO A 185 9.60 11.31 10.57
C PRO A 185 9.47 11.82 9.13
N SER A 186 8.26 11.75 8.57
CA SER A 186 8.01 12.19 7.18
C SER A 186 8.44 13.64 6.93
N PHE A 187 8.28 14.53 7.91
CA PHE A 187 8.68 15.94 7.79
C PHE A 187 10.17 16.15 7.55
N VAL A 188 11.03 15.27 8.06
CA VAL A 188 12.49 15.40 7.90
C VAL A 188 12.90 15.07 6.47
N MET A 189 12.11 14.25 5.76
CA MET A 189 12.36 13.90 4.35
C MET A 189 11.77 14.91 3.36
N GLY A 190 10.98 15.88 3.83
CA GLY A 190 10.15 16.71 2.97
C GLY A 190 8.89 15.97 2.50
N SER A 191 7.94 16.73 1.96
CA SER A 191 6.77 16.14 1.30
C SER A 191 7.03 16.13 -0.21
N PRO A 192 6.86 14.98 -0.88
CA PRO A 192 6.94 14.94 -2.33
C PRO A 192 5.74 15.74 -2.88
N THR A 193 6.04 16.89 -3.51
CA THR A 193 5.08 17.76 -4.20
C THR A 193 5.25 17.62 -5.68
#